data_AF-C6LJ85-F1
#
_entry.id   AF-C6LJ85-F1
#
_cell.length_a   1.000
_cell.length_b   1.000
_cell.length_c   1.000
_cell.angle_alpha   90.00
_cell.angle_beta   90.00
_cell.angle_gamma   90.00
#
_symmetry.space_group_name_H-M   'P 1'
#
loop_
_entity.id
_entity.type
_entity.pdbx_description
1 polymer ?
#
loop_
_entity_poly.entity_id
_entity_poly.type
_entity_poly.pdbx_seq_one_letter_code
_entity_poly.pdbx_strand_id
1 'polypeptide(L)'
;MKKLTALLLTLSLAAVSATCVMAEETETEAETVVTEAAAADEEADVKSEGVMTHDEYVAAELDSEVVVETYVQAKQSWWEDKATVYTQDKDGAYFLYDMACSEEDYEKLNVGTKIRVTGYKSEWSGEVEIVDATFEILDGEYVAPVTDVTELLGTDELIDHQNEYVSFKGMTVEASTDADGNEAPFLYNWDGSGQDGDDLYFNVSLNGETYTFTVESYLCDNTTDVYKAVTELQVGDKIDMEGFLYWYEGVNPHITSVTAAE
;
A
#
# COMPACT_ATOMS: atom_id res chain seq x y z
N MET A 1 -18.07 -22.56 -46.70
CA MET A 1 -17.91 -22.47 -48.17
C MET A 1 -18.66 -21.22 -48.61
N LYS A 2 -18.15 -20.16 -49.26
CA LYS A 2 -17.02 -19.86 -50.15
C LYS A 2 -16.54 -18.44 -49.78
N LYS A 3 -15.26 -18.23 -49.47
CA LYS A 3 -14.23 -17.62 -50.36
C LYS A 3 -14.71 -16.41 -51.16
N LEU A 4 -14.19 -15.24 -50.83
CA LEU A 4 -13.95 -14.14 -51.76
C LEU A 4 -12.51 -13.65 -51.56
N THR A 5 -11.73 -13.88 -52.60
CA THR A 5 -10.30 -13.62 -52.71
C THR A 5 -10.12 -12.41 -53.62
N ALA A 6 -9.19 -11.52 -53.21
CA ALA A 6 -8.24 -10.74 -54.02
C ALA A 6 -8.72 -9.83 -55.19
N LEU A 7 -8.09 -8.66 -55.30
CA LEU A 7 -6.94 -8.39 -56.21
C LEU A 7 -6.92 -6.86 -56.53
N LEU A 8 -6.00 -6.08 -55.96
CA LEU A 8 -4.68 -5.67 -56.51
C LEU A 8 -4.75 -4.66 -57.66
N LEU A 9 -4.12 -3.49 -57.50
CA LEU A 9 -3.20 -2.96 -58.52
C LEU A 9 -2.21 -1.94 -57.93
N THR A 10 -0.95 -2.25 -58.20
CA THR A 10 0.33 -1.64 -57.85
C THR A 10 0.70 -0.44 -58.75
N LEU A 11 1.57 0.47 -58.28
CA LEU A 11 2.73 0.88 -59.08
C LEU A 11 3.89 1.41 -58.24
N SER A 12 5.06 0.85 -58.54
CA SER A 12 6.41 1.02 -58.00
C SER A 12 7.14 2.28 -58.45
N LEU A 13 8.11 2.76 -57.67
CA LEU A 13 9.46 3.06 -58.19
C LEU A 13 10.51 3.16 -57.07
N ALA A 14 11.60 2.43 -57.24
CA ALA A 14 12.82 2.48 -56.43
C ALA A 14 13.93 3.19 -57.23
N ALA A 15 14.83 3.91 -56.57
CA ALA A 15 16.22 4.06 -57.01
C ALA A 15 17.15 4.54 -55.88
N VAL A 16 18.26 3.81 -55.80
CA VAL A 16 19.44 3.88 -54.93
C VAL A 16 20.30 5.13 -55.18
N SER A 17 20.99 5.64 -54.16
CA SER A 17 22.43 5.95 -54.27
C SER A 17 23.09 6.02 -52.89
N ALA A 18 24.24 5.34 -52.78
CA ALA A 18 25.18 5.41 -51.68
C ALA A 18 26.35 6.30 -52.10
N THR A 19 26.79 7.21 -51.22
CA THR A 19 28.11 7.85 -51.32
C THR A 19 28.59 8.29 -49.95
N CYS A 20 29.89 8.14 -49.76
CA CYS A 20 30.67 8.19 -48.53
C CYS A 20 31.09 9.60 -48.08
N VAL A 21 31.25 9.73 -46.75
CA VAL A 21 32.25 10.51 -45.98
C VAL A 21 32.48 11.98 -46.33
N MET A 22 32.19 12.87 -45.37
CA MET A 22 33.15 13.84 -44.82
C MET A 22 32.70 14.27 -43.41
N ALA A 23 33.68 14.44 -42.54
CA ALA A 23 33.53 14.83 -41.14
C ALA A 23 33.16 16.30 -41.00
N GLU A 24 32.29 16.60 -40.03
CA GLU A 24 32.23 17.91 -39.37
C GLU A 24 31.84 17.66 -37.91
N GLU A 25 32.63 18.24 -37.01
CA GLU A 25 32.46 18.18 -35.56
C GLU A 25 31.13 18.82 -35.17
N THR A 26 30.39 18.18 -34.28
CA THR A 26 29.30 18.84 -33.56
C THR A 26 29.33 18.32 -32.14
N GLU A 27 29.63 19.24 -31.22
CA GLU A 27 29.66 19.05 -29.78
C GLU A 27 28.38 18.35 -29.32
N THR A 28 28.56 17.25 -28.59
CA THR A 28 27.50 16.58 -27.85
C THR A 28 27.58 17.11 -26.43
N GLU A 29 26.71 18.05 -26.07
CA GLU A 29 26.45 18.38 -24.66
C GLU A 29 25.84 17.13 -24.00
N ALA A 30 26.64 16.50 -23.14
CA ALA A 30 26.16 15.55 -22.17
C ALA A 30 25.42 16.35 -21.09
N GLU A 31 24.10 16.31 -21.12
CA GLU A 31 23.25 16.85 -20.07
C GLU A 31 23.36 15.92 -18.86
N THR A 32 24.34 16.20 -17.99
CA THR A 32 24.39 15.70 -16.61
C THR A 32 23.18 16.23 -15.87
N VAL A 33 22.14 15.41 -15.77
CA VAL A 33 21.05 15.61 -14.80
C VAL A 33 21.66 15.34 -13.42
N VAL A 34 22.08 16.42 -12.78
CA VAL A 34 22.35 16.42 -11.34
C VAL A 34 21.00 16.32 -10.67
N THR A 35 20.64 15.12 -10.20
CA THR A 35 19.62 14.96 -9.19
C THR A 35 20.11 15.69 -7.94
N GLU A 36 19.65 16.92 -7.76
CA GLU A 36 19.66 17.57 -6.45
C GLU A 36 18.83 16.68 -5.53
N ALA A 37 19.53 15.86 -4.74
CA ALA A 37 18.99 15.34 -3.50
C ALA A 37 18.52 16.56 -2.71
N ALA A 38 17.20 16.69 -2.57
CA ALA A 38 16.60 17.59 -1.60
C ALA A 38 17.21 17.25 -0.25
N ALA A 39 18.11 18.11 0.23
CA ALA A 39 18.36 18.24 1.64
C ALA A 39 17.03 18.74 2.23
N ALA A 40 16.16 17.80 2.58
CA ALA A 40 15.08 18.08 3.50
C ALA A 40 15.76 18.64 4.75
N ASP A 41 15.44 19.89 5.06
CA ASP A 41 15.74 20.50 6.33
C ASP A 41 15.33 19.48 7.40
N GLU A 42 16.27 19.00 8.21
CA GLU A 42 15.95 18.39 9.51
C GLU A 42 15.45 19.53 10.42
N GLU A 43 14.38 20.20 10.01
CA GLU A 43 13.55 20.94 10.94
C GLU A 43 13.03 19.88 11.89
N ALA A 44 13.52 19.93 13.14
CA ALA A 44 13.10 19.01 14.17
C ALA A 44 11.58 18.92 14.13
N ASP A 45 11.06 17.69 14.08
CA ASP A 45 9.64 17.37 13.92
C ASP A 45 8.86 17.71 15.20
N VAL A 46 8.89 18.98 15.56
CA VAL A 46 8.27 19.50 16.77
C VAL A 46 6.80 19.62 16.48
N LYS A 47 6.01 18.75 17.14
CA LYS A 47 4.56 18.77 17.07
C LYS A 47 4.03 20.17 17.43
N SER A 48 3.00 20.62 16.72
CA SER A 48 2.34 21.89 16.99
C SER A 48 1.70 21.93 18.39
N GLU A 49 1.34 23.13 18.87
CA GLU A 49 0.69 23.27 20.17
C GLU A 49 -0.60 22.42 20.26
N GLY A 50 -0.67 21.57 21.30
CA GLY A 50 -1.79 20.68 21.54
C GLY A 50 -1.83 19.44 20.65
N VAL A 51 -0.75 19.13 19.93
CA VAL A 51 -0.59 17.89 19.16
C VAL A 51 0.27 16.91 19.96
N MET A 52 -0.18 15.65 20.02
CA MET A 52 0.52 14.55 20.68
C MET A 52 1.69 14.05 19.81
N THR A 53 2.77 13.65 20.47
CA THR A 53 3.75 12.70 19.91
C THR A 53 3.12 11.31 19.77
N HIS A 54 3.70 10.45 18.95
CA HIS A 54 3.20 9.08 18.82
C HIS A 54 3.22 8.33 20.16
N ASP A 55 4.29 8.45 20.95
CA ASP A 55 4.39 7.87 22.30
C ASP A 55 3.25 8.34 23.23
N GLU A 56 2.88 9.62 23.17
CA GLU A 56 1.76 10.16 23.94
C GLU A 56 0.41 9.60 23.47
N TYR A 57 0.23 9.43 22.15
CA TYR A 57 -0.96 8.77 21.59
C TYR A 57 -1.05 7.31 22.02
N VAL A 58 0.04 6.54 21.94
CA VAL A 58 0.10 5.14 22.38
C VAL A 58 -0.22 5.03 23.87
N ALA A 59 0.28 5.95 24.68
CA ALA A 59 0.01 6.00 26.12
C ALA A 59 -1.39 6.53 26.49
N ALA A 60 -2.10 7.20 25.57
CA ALA A 60 -3.44 7.72 25.82
C ALA A 60 -4.44 6.59 26.14
N GLU A 61 -5.37 6.87 27.05
CA GLU A 61 -6.44 5.94 27.42
C GLU A 61 -7.38 5.72 26.21
N LEU A 62 -7.94 4.52 26.08
CA LEU A 62 -9.05 4.29 25.15
C LEU A 62 -10.22 5.23 25.49
N ASP A 63 -11.02 5.58 24.48
CA ASP A 63 -12.14 6.51 24.55
C ASP A 63 -11.75 7.96 24.91
N SER A 64 -10.45 8.30 24.94
CA SER A 64 -9.99 9.67 25.16
C SER A 64 -9.82 10.43 23.84
N GLU A 65 -10.04 11.75 23.90
CA GLU A 65 -9.80 12.63 22.75
C GLU A 65 -8.30 12.74 22.49
N VAL A 66 -7.92 12.57 21.23
CA VAL A 66 -6.54 12.63 20.75
C VAL A 66 -6.43 13.63 19.61
N VAL A 67 -5.28 14.30 19.54
CA VAL A 67 -4.96 15.26 18.48
C VAL A 67 -3.58 14.94 17.94
N VAL A 68 -3.50 14.56 16.67
CA VAL A 68 -2.26 14.14 16.01
C VAL A 68 -2.03 14.95 14.73
N GLU A 69 -0.77 15.11 14.34
CA GLU A 69 -0.39 15.52 12.99
C GLU A 69 0.28 14.31 12.33
N THR A 70 -0.13 14.03 11.10
CA THR A 70 0.26 12.82 10.38
C THR A 70 0.14 13.06 8.87
N TYR A 71 0.65 12.13 8.07
CA TYR A 71 0.65 12.23 6.61
C TYR A 71 -0.07 11.05 6.00
N VAL A 72 -0.93 11.32 5.01
CA VAL A 72 -1.69 10.28 4.31
C VAL A 72 -0.75 9.31 3.59
N GLN A 73 -0.88 8.02 3.83
CA GLN A 73 -0.08 6.98 3.16
C GLN A 73 -0.95 6.16 2.19
N ALA A 74 -2.20 5.88 2.54
CA ALA A 74 -3.15 5.27 1.63
C ALA A 74 -4.60 5.62 1.99
N LYS A 75 -5.45 5.66 0.97
CA LYS A 75 -6.90 5.80 1.14
C LYS A 75 -7.52 4.41 1.02
N GLN A 76 -8.07 3.89 2.11
CA GLN A 76 -8.72 2.59 2.11
C GLN A 76 -10.11 2.69 1.50
N SER A 77 -10.90 3.68 1.90
CA SER A 77 -12.30 3.74 1.48
C SER A 77 -12.90 5.13 1.61
N TRP A 78 -14.02 5.33 0.92
CA TRP A 78 -14.89 6.49 1.12
C TRP A 78 -16.36 6.15 0.85
N TRP A 79 -17.25 6.52 1.78
CA TRP A 79 -18.70 6.40 1.65
C TRP A 79 -19.43 7.42 2.54
N GLU A 80 -20.59 7.91 2.10
CA GLU A 80 -21.50 8.75 2.90
C GLU A 80 -20.81 9.86 3.73
N ASP A 81 -19.88 10.60 3.11
CA ASP A 81 -19.08 11.67 3.74
C ASP A 81 -18.11 11.20 4.83
N LYS A 82 -17.61 9.97 4.73
CA LYS A 82 -16.59 9.38 5.60
C LYS A 82 -15.48 8.73 4.80
N ALA A 83 -14.26 8.83 5.32
CA ALA A 83 -13.08 8.20 4.75
C ALA A 83 -12.38 7.32 5.78
N THR A 84 -11.89 6.16 5.34
CA THR A 84 -10.91 5.39 6.11
C THR A 84 -9.54 5.50 5.46
N VAL A 85 -8.54 5.87 6.25
CA VAL A 85 -7.23 6.33 5.75
C VAL A 85 -6.10 5.79 6.63
N TYR A 86 -5.09 5.21 6.00
CA TYR A 86 -3.80 4.93 6.64
C TYR A 86 -2.95 6.20 6.61
N THR A 87 -2.40 6.56 7.78
CA THR A 87 -1.52 7.71 7.91
C THR A 87 -0.29 7.36 8.74
N GLN A 88 0.82 8.04 8.48
CA GLN A 88 2.06 7.82 9.18
C GLN A 88 2.90 9.10 9.23
N ASP A 89 3.48 9.36 10.39
CA ASP A 89 4.50 10.37 10.59
C ASP A 89 5.86 9.71 10.85
N LYS A 90 6.91 10.48 11.10
CA LYS A 90 8.27 9.98 11.35
C LYS A 90 8.39 9.19 12.65
N ASP A 91 7.45 9.35 13.56
CA ASP A 91 7.44 8.73 14.89
C ASP A 91 6.40 7.61 15.07
N GLY A 92 5.54 7.35 14.07
CA GLY A 92 4.60 6.23 14.08
C GLY A 92 3.38 6.43 13.19
N ALA A 93 2.49 5.43 13.17
CA ALA A 93 1.35 5.37 12.27
C ALA A 93 -0.01 5.38 12.99
N TYR A 94 -1.04 5.72 12.24
CA TYR A 94 -2.42 5.84 12.72
C TYR A 94 -3.39 5.34 11.65
N PHE A 95 -4.34 4.51 12.07
CA PHE A 95 -5.50 4.15 11.27
C PHE A 95 -6.67 5.09 11.61
N LEU A 96 -7.11 5.87 10.62
CA LEU A 96 -8.21 6.80 10.76
C LEU A 96 -9.47 6.13 10.24
N TYR A 97 -10.31 5.61 11.13
CA TYR A 97 -11.49 4.86 10.75
C TYR A 97 -12.71 5.79 10.68
N ASP A 98 -13.40 5.77 9.54
CA ASP A 98 -14.69 6.46 9.35
C ASP A 98 -14.63 7.98 9.64
N MET A 99 -13.46 8.60 9.40
CA MET A 99 -13.20 10.02 9.62
C MET A 99 -14.13 10.87 8.75
N ALA A 100 -14.76 11.89 9.33
CA ALA A 100 -15.64 12.81 8.61
C ALA A 100 -14.87 13.50 7.47
N CYS A 101 -15.30 13.27 6.23
CA CYS A 101 -14.57 13.68 5.04
C CYS A 101 -15.52 13.86 3.85
N SER A 102 -15.71 15.11 3.40
CA SER A 102 -16.47 15.39 2.19
C SER A 102 -15.78 14.80 0.96
N GLU A 103 -16.51 14.54 -0.14
CA GLU A 103 -15.91 14.08 -1.40
C GLU A 103 -14.82 15.05 -1.89
N GLU A 104 -15.06 16.36 -1.79
CA GLU A 104 -14.09 17.40 -2.19
C GLU A 104 -12.79 17.34 -1.37
N ASP A 105 -12.89 17.06 -0.07
CA ASP A 105 -11.70 16.98 0.78
C ASP A 105 -11.00 15.62 0.62
N TYR A 106 -11.74 14.54 0.38
CA TYR A 106 -11.19 13.22 0.09
C TYR A 106 -10.32 13.21 -1.19
N GLU A 107 -10.71 13.99 -2.20
CA GLU A 107 -9.90 14.21 -3.41
C GLU A 107 -8.56 14.92 -3.12
N LYS A 108 -8.45 15.66 -2.02
CA LYS A 108 -7.23 16.39 -1.61
C LYS A 108 -6.29 15.55 -0.74
N LEU A 109 -6.77 14.44 -0.18
CA LEU A 109 -5.99 13.48 0.63
C LEU A 109 -5.10 12.59 -0.25
N ASN A 110 -4.16 13.20 -0.97
CA ASN A 110 -3.15 12.47 -1.74
C ASN A 110 -2.09 11.87 -0.79
N VAL A 111 -1.39 10.82 -1.26
CA VAL A 111 -0.24 10.28 -0.54
C VAL A 111 0.75 11.41 -0.27
N GLY A 112 1.20 11.52 0.97
CA GLY A 112 2.06 12.59 1.45
C GLY A 112 1.35 13.81 2.01
N THR A 113 0.04 13.98 1.84
CA THR A 113 -0.67 15.15 2.38
C THR A 113 -0.60 15.18 3.91
N LYS A 114 -0.09 16.28 4.48
CA LYS A 114 -0.11 16.53 5.92
C LYS A 114 -1.51 16.89 6.40
N ILE A 115 -1.96 16.25 7.47
CA ILE A 115 -3.23 16.55 8.13
C ILE A 115 -3.06 16.64 9.65
N ARG A 116 -3.83 17.54 10.27
CA ARG A 116 -4.09 17.51 11.71
C ARG A 116 -5.42 16.82 11.94
N VAL A 117 -5.44 15.80 12.78
CA VAL A 117 -6.63 15.00 13.08
C VAL A 117 -7.00 15.19 14.55
N THR A 118 -8.28 15.41 14.81
CA THR A 118 -8.87 15.40 16.17
C THR A 118 -9.97 14.35 16.17
N GLY A 119 -9.89 13.39 17.08
CA GLY A 119 -10.87 12.30 17.21
C GLY A 119 -10.72 11.58 18.54
N TYR A 120 -11.20 10.35 18.62
CA TYR A 120 -11.14 9.52 19.83
C TYR A 120 -10.36 8.26 19.56
N LYS A 121 -9.46 7.90 20.49
CA LYS A 121 -8.73 6.63 20.42
C LYS A 121 -9.70 5.47 20.71
N SER A 122 -9.75 4.50 19.82
CA SER A 122 -10.57 3.29 19.94
C SER A 122 -9.71 2.05 19.71
N GLU A 123 -10.25 0.89 20.08
CA GLU A 123 -9.68 -0.41 19.77
C GLU A 123 -10.78 -1.35 19.28
N TRP A 124 -10.54 -2.00 18.15
CA TRP A 124 -11.43 -2.99 17.56
C TRP A 124 -10.67 -4.26 17.18
N SER A 125 -10.90 -5.34 17.93
CA SER A 125 -10.30 -6.66 17.67
C SER A 125 -8.76 -6.66 17.62
N GLY A 126 -8.13 -5.80 18.41
CA GLY A 126 -6.69 -5.58 18.50
C GLY A 126 -6.17 -4.41 17.66
N GLU A 127 -6.97 -3.89 16.73
CA GLU A 127 -6.62 -2.71 15.95
C GLU A 127 -6.84 -1.44 16.75
N VAL A 128 -5.79 -0.64 16.95
CA VAL A 128 -5.87 0.69 17.53
C VAL A 128 -6.11 1.71 16.43
N GLU A 129 -7.16 2.49 16.60
CA GLU A 129 -7.70 3.38 15.58
C GLU A 129 -8.08 4.75 16.17
N ILE A 130 -8.29 5.74 15.30
CA ILE A 130 -8.88 7.04 15.64
C ILE A 130 -10.23 7.13 14.95
N VAL A 131 -11.29 7.22 15.75
CA VAL A 131 -12.70 7.29 15.31
C VAL A 131 -13.32 8.64 15.63
N ASP A 132 -14.53 8.88 15.12
CA ASP A 132 -15.29 10.14 15.27
C ASP A 132 -14.43 11.37 14.94
N ALA A 133 -13.55 11.21 13.96
CA ALA A 133 -12.47 12.13 13.67
C ALA A 133 -12.90 13.23 12.70
N THR A 134 -12.29 14.41 12.88
CA THR A 134 -12.28 15.51 11.91
C THR A 134 -10.84 15.90 11.62
N PHE A 135 -10.60 16.57 10.49
CA PHE A 135 -9.25 16.96 10.11
C PHE A 135 -9.14 18.36 9.49
N GLU A 136 -7.93 18.88 9.50
CA GLU A 136 -7.49 20.06 8.76
C GLU A 136 -6.28 19.68 7.89
N ILE A 137 -6.30 20.08 6.62
CA ILE A 137 -5.14 19.93 5.73
C ILE A 137 -4.13 21.04 6.05
N LEU A 138 -2.88 20.66 6.26
CA LEU A 138 -1.79 21.57 6.59
C LEU A 138 -0.76 21.63 5.46
N ASP A 139 0.12 22.63 5.52
CA ASP A 139 1.31 22.65 4.67
C ASP A 139 2.31 21.59 5.15
N GLY A 140 2.83 20.79 4.22
CA GLY A 140 3.83 19.76 4.48
C GLY A 140 3.60 18.52 3.61
N GLU A 141 4.69 17.81 3.35
CA GLU A 141 4.67 16.57 2.56
C GLU A 141 5.63 15.54 3.15
N TYR A 142 5.16 14.32 3.36
CA TYR A 142 6.00 13.20 3.81
C TYR A 142 5.39 11.85 3.43
N VAL A 143 6.18 11.02 2.76
CA VAL A 143 5.84 9.63 2.46
C VAL A 143 6.74 8.75 3.31
N ALA A 144 6.12 7.89 4.13
CA ALA A 144 6.85 7.02 5.02
C ALA A 144 7.66 5.98 4.21
N PRO A 145 8.93 5.73 4.54
CA PRO A 145 9.65 4.61 3.98
C PRO A 145 9.03 3.30 4.50
N VAL A 146 9.16 2.23 3.72
CA VAL A 146 8.74 0.90 4.16
C VAL A 146 9.65 0.39 5.28
N THR A 147 9.06 -0.17 6.34
CA THR A 147 9.79 -0.81 7.45
C THR A 147 9.79 -2.34 7.26
N ASP A 148 10.97 -2.96 7.21
CA ASP A 148 11.05 -4.42 7.19
C ASP A 148 10.82 -4.99 8.59
N VAL A 149 9.69 -5.69 8.76
CA VAL A 149 9.26 -6.30 10.03
C VAL A 149 9.33 -7.83 9.98
N THR A 150 9.99 -8.40 8.98
CA THR A 150 10.07 -9.86 8.76
C THR A 150 10.61 -10.59 10.00
N GLU A 151 11.64 -10.04 10.64
CA GLU A 151 12.25 -10.65 11.83
C GLU A 151 11.39 -10.54 13.10
N LEU A 152 10.35 -9.69 13.08
CA LEU A 152 9.43 -9.47 14.20
C LEU A 152 8.22 -10.42 14.16
N LEU A 153 8.00 -11.14 13.06
CA LEU A 153 6.93 -12.13 12.96
C LEU A 153 7.02 -13.16 14.10
N GLY A 154 5.90 -13.37 14.79
CA GLY A 154 5.80 -14.27 15.95
C GLY A 154 6.35 -13.70 17.26
N THR A 155 6.79 -12.43 17.29
CA THR A 155 7.25 -11.74 18.50
C THR A 155 6.17 -10.83 19.08
N ASP A 156 6.29 -10.51 20.37
CA ASP A 156 5.41 -9.53 21.03
C ASP A 156 5.71 -8.08 20.57
N GLU A 157 6.86 -7.83 19.94
CA GLU A 157 7.32 -6.49 19.52
C GLU A 157 6.68 -6.03 18.19
N LEU A 158 6.11 -6.95 17.40
CA LEU A 158 5.51 -6.61 16.11
C LEU A 158 4.32 -5.64 16.24
N ILE A 159 3.59 -5.69 17.37
CA ILE A 159 2.44 -4.81 17.64
C ILE A 159 2.85 -3.34 17.74
N ASP A 160 4.10 -3.05 18.10
CA ASP A 160 4.60 -1.68 18.21
C ASP A 160 4.71 -0.98 16.84
N HIS A 161 4.59 -1.75 15.74
CA HIS A 161 4.58 -1.26 14.36
C HIS A 161 3.17 -1.20 13.74
N GLN A 162 2.11 -1.34 14.53
CA GLN A 162 0.75 -1.33 14.02
C GLN A 162 0.48 -0.06 13.19
N ASN A 163 -0.26 -0.24 12.10
CA ASN A 163 -0.60 0.75 11.08
C ASN A 163 0.53 1.23 10.18
N GLU A 164 1.79 0.89 10.48
CA GLU A 164 2.91 1.33 9.65
C GLU A 164 2.87 0.68 8.27
N TYR A 165 3.45 1.39 7.30
CA TYR A 165 3.79 0.80 6.02
C TYR A 165 5.00 -0.13 6.17
N VAL A 166 4.76 -1.43 6.02
CA VAL A 166 5.72 -2.48 6.34
C VAL A 166 6.00 -3.41 5.17
N SER A 167 7.08 -4.18 5.26
CA SER A 167 7.39 -5.28 4.35
C SER A 167 7.66 -6.59 5.07
N PHE A 168 7.37 -7.68 4.37
CA PHE A 168 7.68 -9.06 4.75
C PHE A 168 8.44 -9.73 3.61
N LYS A 169 9.60 -10.32 3.90
CA LYS A 169 10.55 -10.78 2.88
C LYS A 169 10.78 -12.30 2.95
N GLY A 170 10.93 -12.93 1.79
CA GLY A 170 11.29 -14.34 1.65
C GLY A 170 10.25 -15.33 2.15
N MET A 171 8.98 -14.91 2.21
CA MET A 171 7.86 -15.70 2.73
C MET A 171 7.49 -16.81 1.74
N THR A 172 7.09 -17.98 2.24
CA THR A 172 6.67 -19.11 1.38
C THR A 172 5.15 -19.21 1.35
N VAL A 173 4.52 -19.22 0.18
CA VAL A 173 3.06 -19.39 0.05
C VAL A 173 2.65 -20.79 0.51
N GLU A 174 1.68 -20.86 1.40
CA GLU A 174 1.10 -22.09 1.93
C GLU A 174 -0.32 -22.30 1.41
N ALA A 175 -0.81 -23.53 1.53
CA ALA A 175 -2.21 -23.82 1.24
C ALA A 175 -3.15 -23.12 2.25
N SER A 176 -4.21 -22.51 1.74
CA SER A 176 -5.36 -22.03 2.48
C SER A 176 -6.51 -23.01 2.31
N THR A 177 -7.27 -23.27 3.37
CA THR A 177 -8.36 -24.26 3.37
C THR A 177 -9.70 -23.57 3.51
N ASP A 178 -10.59 -23.78 2.55
CA ASP A 178 -11.96 -23.24 2.59
C ASP A 178 -12.86 -23.97 3.61
N ALA A 179 -14.07 -23.46 3.80
CA ALA A 179 -15.07 -24.05 4.70
C ALA A 179 -15.47 -25.50 4.36
N ASP A 180 -15.28 -25.93 3.11
CA ASP A 180 -15.58 -27.28 2.62
C ASP A 180 -14.37 -28.23 2.68
N GLY A 181 -13.19 -27.72 3.06
CA GLY A 181 -11.94 -28.48 3.17
C GLY A 181 -11.12 -28.57 1.89
N ASN A 182 -11.40 -27.74 0.88
CA ASN A 182 -10.58 -27.66 -0.32
C ASN A 182 -9.38 -26.74 -0.09
N GLU A 183 -8.24 -27.11 -0.67
CA GLU A 183 -6.99 -26.34 -0.57
C GLU A 183 -6.75 -25.51 -1.83
N ALA A 184 -6.37 -24.25 -1.63
CA ALA A 184 -6.00 -23.30 -2.67
C ALA A 184 -4.89 -22.35 -2.17
N PRO A 185 -4.09 -21.72 -3.05
CA PRO A 185 -3.07 -20.76 -2.62
C PRO A 185 -3.65 -19.50 -1.96
N PHE A 186 -4.88 -19.13 -2.31
CA PHE A 186 -5.65 -18.04 -1.71
C PHE A 186 -7.14 -18.39 -1.71
N LEU A 187 -7.94 -17.63 -0.96
CA LEU A 187 -9.40 -17.71 -0.88
C LEU A 187 -10.00 -16.33 -1.18
N TYR A 188 -11.16 -16.30 -1.83
CA TYR A 188 -12.03 -15.12 -1.82
C TYR A 188 -12.83 -15.14 -0.52
N ASN A 189 -12.71 -14.08 0.29
CA ASN A 189 -13.13 -14.05 1.69
C ASN A 189 -12.37 -15.08 2.57
N TRP A 190 -12.39 -14.89 3.89
CA TRP A 190 -11.58 -15.66 4.84
C TRP A 190 -11.86 -17.18 4.85
N ASP A 191 -13.04 -17.60 4.40
CA ASP A 191 -13.49 -19.00 4.37
C ASP A 191 -13.75 -19.55 2.96
N GLY A 192 -13.42 -18.79 1.92
CA GLY A 192 -13.68 -19.16 0.53
C GLY A 192 -15.13 -18.93 0.06
N SER A 193 -15.98 -18.27 0.85
CA SER A 193 -17.37 -17.96 0.47
C SER A 193 -17.52 -16.78 -0.50
N GLY A 194 -16.45 -16.03 -0.74
CA GLY A 194 -16.43 -14.84 -1.58
C GLY A 194 -16.37 -15.14 -3.08
N GLN A 195 -16.21 -14.06 -3.85
CA GLN A 195 -16.12 -14.05 -5.30
C GLN A 195 -15.12 -12.99 -5.78
N ASP A 196 -14.86 -12.96 -7.09
CA ASP A 196 -14.03 -11.91 -7.68
C ASP A 196 -14.58 -10.50 -7.36
N GLY A 197 -13.71 -9.65 -6.81
CA GLY A 197 -14.02 -8.35 -6.26
C GLY A 197 -13.97 -8.29 -4.73
N ASP A 198 -14.08 -9.43 -4.05
CA ASP A 198 -14.00 -9.51 -2.58
C ASP A 198 -12.55 -9.66 -2.12
N ASP A 199 -12.31 -9.49 -0.81
CA ASP A 199 -10.99 -9.59 -0.20
C ASP A 199 -10.34 -10.94 -0.48
N LEU A 200 -9.02 -10.94 -0.65
CA LEU A 200 -8.24 -12.16 -0.84
C LEU A 200 -7.50 -12.49 0.45
N TYR A 201 -7.73 -13.69 0.96
CA TYR A 201 -6.99 -14.23 2.11
C TYR A 201 -6.03 -15.30 1.62
N PHE A 202 -4.78 -15.24 2.07
CA PHE A 202 -3.77 -16.23 1.71
C PHE A 202 -2.80 -16.48 2.85
N ASN A 203 -2.29 -17.70 2.91
CA ASN A 203 -1.37 -18.12 3.94
C ASN A 203 0.07 -18.07 3.44
N VAL A 204 0.96 -17.60 4.29
CA VAL A 204 2.40 -17.61 4.07
C VAL A 204 3.13 -18.15 5.29
N SER A 205 4.30 -18.73 5.11
CA SER A 205 5.12 -19.25 6.19
C SER A 205 6.52 -18.66 6.22
N LEU A 206 7.04 -18.58 7.44
CA LEU A 206 8.43 -18.28 7.74
C LEU A 206 8.85 -19.11 8.95
N ASN A 207 10.03 -19.74 8.88
CA ASN A 207 10.60 -20.51 10.00
C ASN A 207 9.68 -21.61 10.59
N GLY A 208 8.72 -22.12 9.81
CA GLY A 208 7.79 -23.18 10.22
C GLY A 208 6.53 -22.67 10.93
N GLU A 209 6.33 -21.35 11.00
CA GLU A 209 5.09 -20.72 11.42
C GLU A 209 4.32 -20.21 10.20
N THR A 210 2.98 -20.25 10.26
CA THR A 210 2.09 -19.82 9.19
C THR A 210 1.32 -18.59 9.64
N TYR A 211 1.21 -17.60 8.76
CA TYR A 211 0.51 -16.34 8.95
C TYR A 211 -0.53 -16.15 7.84
N THR A 212 -1.62 -15.47 8.16
CA THR A 212 -2.71 -15.18 7.21
C THR A 212 -2.70 -13.69 6.87
N PHE A 213 -2.47 -13.38 5.60
CA PHE A 213 -2.40 -12.03 5.08
C PHE A 213 -3.58 -11.76 4.15
N THR A 214 -3.92 -10.48 3.98
CA THR A 214 -5.14 -10.06 3.28
C THR A 214 -4.81 -9.05 2.19
N VAL A 215 -5.36 -9.21 0.99
CA VAL A 215 -5.54 -8.10 0.05
C VAL A 215 -6.95 -7.59 0.23
N GLU A 216 -7.07 -6.44 0.89
CA GLU A 216 -8.35 -5.85 1.24
C GLU A 216 -8.98 -5.15 0.03
N SER A 217 -10.21 -5.51 -0.34
CA SER A 217 -10.83 -5.08 -1.60
C SER A 217 -11.14 -3.59 -1.66
N TYR A 218 -11.45 -2.95 -0.52
CA TYR A 218 -11.63 -1.50 -0.52
C TYR A 218 -10.33 -0.75 -0.81
N LEU A 219 -9.20 -1.25 -0.29
CA LEU A 219 -7.88 -0.67 -0.52
C LEU A 219 -7.31 -1.04 -1.89
N CYS A 220 -7.52 -2.28 -2.32
CA CYS A 220 -6.92 -2.89 -3.49
C CYS A 220 -7.96 -3.72 -4.26
N ASP A 221 -8.76 -3.04 -5.09
CA ASP A 221 -9.80 -3.68 -5.88
C ASP A 221 -9.24 -4.71 -6.91
N ASN A 222 -10.15 -5.45 -7.55
CA ASN A 222 -9.80 -6.50 -8.52
C ASN A 222 -9.12 -5.99 -9.80
N THR A 223 -8.97 -4.68 -9.98
CA THR A 223 -8.23 -4.08 -11.09
C THR A 223 -6.77 -3.78 -10.74
N THR A 224 -6.41 -3.82 -9.45
CA THR A 224 -5.04 -3.57 -8.97
C THR A 224 -4.08 -4.70 -9.31
N ASP A 225 -2.78 -4.38 -9.32
CA ASP A 225 -1.75 -5.35 -9.67
C ASP A 225 -1.49 -6.36 -8.54
N VAL A 226 -1.60 -5.93 -7.28
CA VAL A 226 -1.47 -6.82 -6.11
C VAL A 226 -2.57 -7.88 -6.08
N TYR A 227 -3.81 -7.48 -6.36
CA TYR A 227 -4.93 -8.41 -6.41
C TYR A 227 -4.69 -9.49 -7.48
N LYS A 228 -4.31 -9.06 -8.70
CA LYS A 228 -3.94 -10.00 -9.77
C LYS A 228 -2.78 -10.90 -9.37
N ALA A 229 -1.73 -10.35 -8.77
CA ALA A 229 -0.56 -11.10 -8.34
C ALA A 229 -0.95 -12.22 -7.35
N VAL A 230 -1.80 -11.92 -6.36
CA VAL A 230 -2.28 -12.93 -5.39
C VAL A 230 -3.11 -14.01 -6.09
N THR A 231 -3.96 -13.65 -7.07
CA THR A 231 -4.75 -14.65 -7.81
C THR A 231 -3.91 -15.60 -8.68
N GLU A 232 -2.65 -15.25 -8.96
CA GLU A 232 -1.73 -16.05 -9.76
C GLU A 232 -0.78 -16.93 -8.92
N LEU A 233 -0.74 -16.73 -7.60
CA LEU A 233 0.15 -17.46 -6.68
C LEU A 233 -0.06 -18.98 -6.74
N GLN A 234 1.02 -19.70 -6.50
CA GLN A 234 1.03 -21.14 -6.31
C GLN A 234 1.60 -21.49 -4.92
N VAL A 235 1.11 -22.58 -4.32
CA VAL A 235 1.69 -23.11 -3.08
C VAL A 235 3.16 -23.43 -3.29
N GLY A 236 4.01 -22.93 -2.39
CA GLY A 236 5.46 -23.05 -2.44
C GLY A 236 6.19 -21.91 -3.15
N ASP A 237 5.46 -20.95 -3.74
CA ASP A 237 6.07 -19.73 -4.26
C ASP A 237 6.76 -18.95 -3.13
N LYS A 238 7.87 -18.29 -3.47
CA LYS A 238 8.57 -17.40 -2.54
C LYS A 238 8.31 -15.96 -2.92
N ILE A 239 7.79 -15.19 -1.97
CA ILE A 239 7.33 -13.83 -2.22
C ILE A 239 7.82 -12.84 -1.17
N ASP A 240 7.99 -11.61 -1.64
CA ASP A 240 8.13 -10.42 -0.83
C ASP A 240 6.82 -9.62 -0.93
N MET A 241 6.39 -9.05 0.19
CA MET A 241 5.13 -8.33 0.31
C MET A 241 5.34 -7.00 0.99
N GLU A 242 4.53 -6.02 0.64
CA GLU A 242 4.46 -4.71 1.29
C GLU A 242 3.00 -4.32 1.51
N GLY A 243 2.72 -3.60 2.58
CA GLY A 243 1.36 -3.24 2.96
C GLY A 243 1.29 -2.49 4.28
N PHE A 244 0.10 -2.38 4.84
CA PHE A 244 -0.13 -1.75 6.14
C PHE A 244 -0.35 -2.80 7.22
N LEU A 245 0.34 -2.65 8.35
CA LEU A 245 0.32 -3.63 9.43
C LEU A 245 -0.96 -3.50 10.28
N TYR A 246 -2.01 -4.21 9.87
CA TYR A 246 -3.34 -4.19 10.49
C TYR A 246 -3.56 -5.38 11.44
N TRP A 247 -4.47 -5.22 12.42
CA TRP A 247 -4.89 -6.27 13.33
C TRP A 247 -6.36 -6.66 13.22
N TYR A 248 -6.61 -7.97 13.27
CA TYR A 248 -7.95 -8.51 13.49
C TYR A 248 -7.85 -9.86 14.21
N GLU A 249 -8.03 -9.83 15.53
CA GLU A 249 -7.78 -10.96 16.45
C GLU A 249 -6.34 -11.53 16.33
N GLY A 250 -5.40 -10.72 15.83
CA GLY A 250 -4.02 -11.09 15.50
C GLY A 250 -3.51 -10.32 14.29
N VAL A 251 -2.24 -10.53 13.95
CA VAL A 251 -1.58 -9.91 12.78
C VAL A 251 -2.36 -10.28 11.51
N ASN A 252 -2.91 -9.28 10.82
CA ASN A 252 -3.64 -9.47 9.56
C ASN A 252 -3.39 -8.28 8.61
N PRO A 253 -2.18 -8.14 8.06
CA PRO A 253 -1.80 -6.96 7.28
C PRO A 253 -2.61 -6.84 5.98
N HIS A 254 -2.89 -5.60 5.61
CA HIS A 254 -3.48 -5.25 4.31
C HIS A 254 -2.36 -5.07 3.28
N ILE A 255 -2.15 -6.10 2.47
CA ILE A 255 -1.08 -6.19 1.47
C ILE A 255 -1.46 -5.39 0.22
N THR A 256 -0.56 -4.49 -0.18
CA THR A 256 -0.72 -3.62 -1.34
C THR A 256 0.28 -3.91 -2.45
N SER A 257 1.26 -4.80 -2.21
CA SER A 257 2.25 -5.24 -3.19
C SER A 257 2.68 -6.69 -2.91
N VAL A 258 2.79 -7.48 -3.98
CA VAL A 258 3.39 -8.83 -3.95
C VAL A 258 4.38 -8.93 -5.10
N THR A 259 5.58 -9.42 -4.81
CA THR A 259 6.63 -9.67 -5.80
C THR A 259 7.31 -11.01 -5.51
N ALA A 260 7.97 -11.61 -6.50
CA ALA A 260 8.80 -12.78 -6.23
C ALA A 260 9.98 -12.39 -5.33
N ALA A 261 10.27 -13.21 -4.31
CA ALA A 261 11.38 -12.96 -3.40
C ALA A 261 12.74 -13.03 -4.12
N GLU A 262 13.67 -12.16 -3.72
CA GLU A 262 15.05 -12.12 -4.23
C GLU A 262 15.98 -13.19 -3.62
#